data_AF-A0AB73K5G4-F1
#
_entry.id   AF-A0AB73K5G4-F1
#
_cell.length_a   1.000
_cell.length_b   1.000
_cell.length_c   1.000
_cell.angle_alpha   90.00
_cell.angle_beta   90.00
_cell.angle_gamma   90.00
#
_symmetry.space_group_name_H-M   'P 1'
#
loop_
_entity.id
_entity.type
_entity.pdbx_description
1 polymer ?
#
loop_
_entity_poly.entity_id
_entity_poly.type
_entity_poly.pdbx_seq_one_letter_code
_entity_poly.pdbx_strand_id
1 'polypeptide(L)'
;MKTIRKILTGIILGSILVSFTQLSGESMHQKEVENDPGKELVNFPEAKPGMMRHVIILDKKNNEEFYKVELIPGKIMKVDCNKHTLLGKTEEKVLEGWGYNFYEFSSEGKTISTRMACPQIVNKEKFISSESIIITYNSKLPIVIYTPKGYIVKYKIWEAGKEKTASVK
;
A
#
# COMPACT_ATOMS: atom_id res chain seq x y z
N MET A 1 -18.77 -2.04 -101.55
CA MET A 1 -19.66 -0.99 -100.98
C MET A 1 -19.57 -1.09 -99.46
N LYS A 2 -18.97 -0.09 -98.79
CA LYS A 2 -19.65 0.88 -97.87
C LYS A 2 -20.36 0.20 -96.69
N THR A 3 -20.17 0.48 -95.39
CA THR A 3 -19.48 1.54 -94.61
C THR A 3 -19.65 1.24 -93.09
N ILE A 4 -18.61 1.43 -92.28
CA ILE A 4 -18.50 2.13 -90.96
C ILE A 4 -19.66 2.11 -89.92
N ARG A 5 -19.34 1.80 -88.63
CA ARG A 5 -19.49 2.62 -87.35
C ARG A 5 -19.52 1.71 -86.09
N LYS A 6 -18.46 1.60 -85.29
CA LYS A 6 -17.99 2.37 -84.08
C LYS A 6 -18.76 2.20 -82.74
N ILE A 7 -18.14 1.45 -81.81
CA ILE A 7 -17.82 1.65 -80.36
C ILE A 7 -18.92 2.09 -79.36
N LEU A 8 -19.14 1.31 -78.27
CA LEU A 8 -18.90 1.70 -76.84
C LEU A 8 -19.20 0.59 -75.80
N THR A 9 -18.20 0.36 -74.92
CA THR A 9 -18.21 0.00 -73.47
C THR A 9 -18.85 -1.29 -72.94
N GLY A 10 -18.05 -2.06 -72.18
CA GLY A 10 -18.57 -3.14 -71.30
C GLY A 10 -17.53 -3.95 -70.50
N ILE A 11 -16.70 -3.26 -69.70
CA ILE A 11 -16.06 -3.65 -68.42
C ILE A 11 -15.59 -5.11 -68.21
N ILE A 12 -14.27 -5.27 -68.06
CA ILE A 12 -13.58 -6.43 -67.46
C ILE A 12 -13.57 -6.28 -65.94
N LEU A 13 -14.03 -7.28 -65.20
CA LEU A 13 -13.63 -7.63 -63.83
C LEU A 13 -14.01 -9.12 -63.66
N GLY A 14 -13.11 -10.07 -63.44
CA GLY A 14 -12.00 -10.03 -62.49
C GLY A 14 -12.31 -11.07 -61.41
N SER A 15 -12.12 -12.35 -61.74
CA SER A 15 -12.16 -13.47 -60.79
C SER A 15 -10.99 -13.34 -59.80
N ILE A 16 -11.29 -13.08 -58.52
CA ILE A 16 -10.32 -13.13 -57.44
C ILE A 16 -10.78 -14.16 -56.41
N LEU A 17 -10.04 -15.27 -56.38
CA LEU A 17 -9.96 -16.23 -55.29
C LEU A 17 -9.58 -15.50 -54.00
N VAL A 18 -10.45 -15.52 -53.00
CA VAL A 18 -10.08 -15.11 -51.64
C VAL A 18 -9.51 -16.33 -50.93
N SER A 19 -8.20 -16.47 -51.03
CA SER A 19 -7.39 -17.29 -50.12
C SER A 19 -7.09 -16.48 -48.84
N PHE A 20 -6.59 -17.20 -47.83
CA PHE A 20 -5.87 -16.71 -46.65
C PHE A 20 -6.67 -16.36 -45.37
N THR A 21 -6.74 -17.38 -44.50
CA THR A 21 -6.37 -17.35 -43.07
C THR A 21 -6.92 -16.23 -42.19
N GLN A 22 -7.89 -16.58 -41.35
CA GLN A 22 -8.05 -15.95 -40.03
C GLN A 22 -7.62 -16.95 -38.94
N LEU A 23 -6.33 -16.96 -38.63
CA LEU A 23 -5.88 -17.11 -37.24
C LEU A 23 -5.69 -15.68 -36.72
N SER A 24 -6.79 -15.02 -36.35
CA SER A 24 -6.70 -13.95 -35.37
C SER A 24 -6.57 -14.63 -34.02
N GLY A 25 -5.33 -14.78 -33.56
CA GLY A 25 -5.08 -15.15 -32.17
C GLY A 25 -5.87 -14.20 -31.28
N GLU A 26 -6.85 -14.75 -30.57
CA GLU A 26 -7.26 -14.15 -29.32
C GLU A 26 -6.02 -14.16 -28.46
N SER A 27 -5.37 -13.00 -28.40
CA SER A 27 -4.48 -12.64 -27.32
C SER A 27 -5.22 -13.02 -26.05
N MET A 28 -4.82 -14.16 -25.47
CA MET A 28 -5.07 -14.46 -24.08
C MET A 28 -4.59 -13.24 -23.33
N HIS A 29 -5.54 -12.41 -22.94
CA HIS A 29 -5.43 -11.51 -21.81
C HIS A 29 -4.91 -12.40 -20.67
N GLN A 30 -3.59 -12.43 -20.49
CA GLN A 30 -2.99 -12.96 -19.29
C GLN A 30 -3.64 -12.16 -18.19
N LYS A 31 -4.60 -12.78 -17.52
CA LYS A 31 -5.10 -12.35 -16.24
C LYS A 31 -3.85 -12.32 -15.38
N GLU A 32 -3.24 -11.14 -15.24
CA GLU A 32 -2.29 -10.85 -14.18
C GLU A 32 -2.97 -11.46 -12.95
N VAL A 33 -2.32 -12.43 -12.30
CA VAL A 33 -2.79 -12.89 -11.00
C VAL A 33 -2.63 -11.65 -10.12
N GLU A 34 -3.70 -10.86 -10.06
CA GLU A 34 -3.81 -9.70 -9.21
C GLU A 34 -3.79 -10.27 -7.80
N ASN A 35 -2.59 -10.31 -7.21
CA ASN A 35 -2.37 -10.65 -5.81
C ASN A 35 -3.15 -9.61 -5.00
N ASP A 36 -4.41 -9.92 -4.73
CA ASP A 36 -5.30 -9.12 -3.90
C ASP A 36 -4.78 -9.19 -2.46
N PRO A 37 -4.22 -8.10 -1.92
CA PRO A 37 -3.62 -8.11 -0.59
C PRO A 37 -4.64 -8.43 0.50
N GLY A 38 -5.94 -8.20 0.24
CA GLY A 38 -7.01 -8.59 1.15
C GLY A 38 -7.16 -10.09 1.29
N LYS A 39 -6.86 -10.87 0.24
CA LYS A 39 -6.92 -12.35 0.30
C LYS A 39 -5.80 -12.94 1.12
N GLU A 40 -4.63 -12.32 1.10
CA GLU A 40 -3.47 -12.76 1.89
C GLU A 40 -3.69 -12.60 3.40
N LEU A 41 -4.65 -11.78 3.83
CA LEU A 41 -4.98 -11.59 5.23
C LEU A 41 -5.35 -12.91 5.95
N VAL A 42 -5.91 -13.88 5.23
CA VAL A 42 -6.29 -15.20 5.78
C VAL A 42 -5.11 -15.97 6.36
N ASN A 43 -3.90 -15.68 5.87
CA ASN A 43 -2.67 -16.34 6.31
C ASN A 43 -2.18 -15.76 7.65
N PHE A 44 -2.62 -14.57 8.03
CA PHE A 44 -2.24 -13.93 9.28
C PHE A 44 -3.15 -14.40 10.43
N PRO A 45 -2.60 -14.67 11.62
CA PRO A 45 -3.39 -15.08 12.78
C PRO A 45 -4.53 -14.10 13.12
N GLU A 46 -5.58 -14.60 13.75
CA GLU A 46 -6.55 -13.70 14.39
C GLU A 46 -5.95 -13.05 15.64
N ALA A 47 -6.51 -11.90 16.03
CA ALA A 47 -6.07 -11.24 17.26
C ALA A 47 -6.34 -12.12 18.49
N LYS A 48 -5.31 -12.35 19.30
CA LYS A 48 -5.43 -13.01 20.60
C LYS A 48 -6.37 -12.21 21.53
N PRO A 49 -6.99 -12.84 22.55
CA PRO A 49 -7.82 -12.13 23.53
C PRO A 49 -7.08 -10.94 24.14
N GLY A 50 -7.73 -9.77 24.17
CA GLY A 50 -7.14 -8.52 24.67
C GLY A 50 -6.31 -7.73 23.65
N MET A 51 -6.07 -8.28 22.47
CA MET A 51 -5.41 -7.61 21.35
C MET A 51 -6.42 -7.20 20.28
N MET A 52 -6.02 -6.29 19.38
CA MET A 52 -6.74 -5.88 18.18
C MET A 52 -5.80 -6.01 16.98
N ARG A 53 -6.31 -6.57 15.88
CA ARG A 53 -5.61 -6.66 14.60
C ARG A 53 -6.00 -5.46 13.75
N HIS A 54 -5.02 -4.62 13.41
CA HIS A 54 -5.18 -3.54 12.45
C HIS A 54 -4.56 -3.97 11.12
N VAL A 55 -5.25 -3.65 10.02
CA VAL A 55 -4.84 -4.03 8.67
C VAL A 55 -4.78 -2.78 7.82
N ILE A 56 -3.66 -2.58 7.14
CA ILE A 56 -3.46 -1.49 6.18
C ILE A 56 -3.26 -2.11 4.81
N ILE A 57 -4.15 -1.79 3.87
CA ILE A 57 -4.02 -2.14 2.45
C ILE A 57 -3.46 -0.92 1.74
N LEU A 58 -2.35 -1.09 1.04
CA LEU A 58 -1.70 -0.02 0.30
C LEU A 58 -2.14 -0.03 -1.16
N ASP A 59 -2.30 1.15 -1.75
CA ASP A 59 -2.54 1.26 -3.18
C ASP A 59 -1.29 0.83 -3.96
N LYS A 60 -1.48 0.15 -5.09
CA LYS A 60 -0.37 -0.19 -6.00
C LYS A 60 0.27 1.09 -6.53
N LYS A 61 1.60 1.18 -6.43
CA LYS A 61 2.38 2.28 -7.01
C LYS A 61 3.42 1.76 -7.99
N ASN A 62 3.79 2.60 -8.95
CA ASN A 62 5.01 2.36 -9.72
C ASN A 62 6.21 2.72 -8.84
N ASN A 63 7.29 1.96 -8.96
CA ASN A 63 8.55 2.20 -8.26
C ASN A 63 8.40 2.29 -6.74
N GLU A 64 7.82 1.25 -6.13
CA GLU A 64 7.54 1.19 -4.69
C GLU A 64 8.81 1.31 -3.82
N GLU A 65 9.99 1.06 -4.38
CA GLU A 65 11.29 1.24 -3.72
C GLU A 65 11.53 2.67 -3.21
N PHE A 66 10.90 3.67 -3.83
CA PHE A 66 10.98 5.07 -3.40
C PHE A 66 10.01 5.42 -2.28
N TYR A 67 9.15 4.49 -1.86
CA TYR A 67 8.19 4.72 -0.81
C TYR A 67 8.51 3.91 0.45
N LYS A 68 8.12 4.47 1.59
CA LYS A 68 8.15 3.79 2.89
C LYS A 68 6.85 4.03 3.63
N VAL A 69 6.54 3.17 4.59
CA VAL A 69 5.41 3.36 5.51
C VAL A 69 5.94 3.58 6.92
N GLU A 70 5.52 4.66 7.57
CA GLU A 70 5.78 4.89 8.99
C GLU A 70 4.58 4.42 9.80
N LEU A 71 4.76 3.41 10.65
CA LEU A 71 3.73 2.93 11.58
C LEU A 71 3.85 3.68 12.90
N ILE A 72 2.75 4.29 13.33
CA ILE A 72 2.69 5.20 14.47
C ILE A 72 1.64 4.68 15.45
N PRO A 73 1.98 3.71 16.31
CA PRO A 73 1.09 3.28 17.38
C PRO A 73 0.93 4.37 18.44
N GLY A 74 -0.24 4.44 19.04
CA GLY A 74 -0.54 5.41 20.08
C GLY A 74 -1.86 5.17 20.77
N LYS A 75 -2.23 6.11 21.65
CA LYS A 75 -3.47 6.04 22.42
C LYS A 75 -4.07 7.44 22.58
N ILE A 76 -5.40 7.53 22.56
CA ILE A 76 -6.08 8.78 22.93
C ILE A 76 -6.06 8.88 24.46
N MET A 77 -5.47 9.95 24.97
CA MET A 77 -5.33 10.22 26.39
C MET A 77 -5.71 11.67 26.69
N LYS A 78 -6.30 11.92 27.87
CA LYS A 78 -6.50 13.26 28.40
C LYS A 78 -5.17 13.75 28.97
N VAL A 79 -4.57 14.75 28.33
CA VAL A 79 -3.25 15.30 28.71
C VAL A 79 -3.30 16.81 28.84
N ASP A 80 -2.34 17.33 29.60
CA ASP A 80 -2.11 18.77 29.77
C ASP A 80 -1.38 19.39 28.56
N CYS A 81 -0.82 20.59 28.75
CA CYS A 81 -0.09 21.32 27.72
C CYS A 81 1.29 20.74 27.37
N ASN A 82 1.81 19.78 28.15
CA ASN A 82 3.14 19.23 27.92
C ASN A 82 3.19 18.38 26.65
N LYS A 83 4.41 18.20 26.12
CA LYS A 83 4.65 17.21 25.07
C LYS A 83 4.78 15.85 25.73
N HIS A 84 3.81 14.98 25.50
CA HIS A 84 3.80 13.60 25.98
C HIS A 84 4.26 12.64 24.88
N THR A 85 5.02 11.62 25.27
CA THR A 85 5.36 10.47 24.44
C THR A 85 4.93 9.20 25.17
N LEU A 86 4.26 8.31 24.47
CA LEU A 86 3.82 7.01 25.00
C LEU A 86 5.01 6.04 25.02
N LEU A 87 5.28 5.42 26.15
CA LEU A 87 6.28 4.36 26.25
C LEU A 87 5.71 3.06 25.71
N GLY A 88 6.41 2.45 24.77
CA GLY A 88 6.01 1.21 24.12
C GLY A 88 7.06 0.77 23.11
N LYS A 89 6.87 -0.43 22.56
CA LYS A 89 7.78 -1.02 21.57
C LYS A 89 6.97 -1.71 20.48
N THR A 90 7.36 -1.47 19.24
CA THR A 90 6.86 -2.21 18.07
C THR A 90 7.92 -3.23 17.67
N GLU A 91 7.54 -4.50 17.61
CA GLU A 91 8.42 -5.58 17.18
C GLU A 91 7.94 -6.12 15.82
N GLU A 92 8.89 -6.35 14.93
CA GLU A 92 8.67 -7.10 13.70
C GLU A 92 8.76 -8.59 14.00
N LYS A 93 7.81 -9.35 13.47
CA LYS A 93 7.71 -10.80 13.59
C LYS A 93 7.57 -11.39 12.19
N VAL A 94 8.05 -12.61 12.02
CA VAL A 94 7.93 -13.36 10.76
C VAL A 94 6.86 -14.43 10.94
N LEU A 95 5.93 -14.50 10.00
CA LEU A 95 4.92 -15.54 9.93
C LEU A 95 5.55 -16.84 9.44
N GLU A 96 5.59 -17.83 10.32
CA GLU A 96 6.18 -19.14 10.03
C GLU A 96 5.48 -19.82 8.84
N GLY A 97 6.26 -20.45 7.97
CA GLY A 97 5.78 -21.10 6.74
C GLY A 97 5.55 -20.16 5.55
N TRP A 98 5.27 -18.87 5.78
CA TRP A 98 5.02 -17.89 4.71
C TRP A 98 6.18 -16.91 4.50
N GLY A 99 6.91 -16.59 5.57
CA GLY A 99 7.98 -15.58 5.54
C GLY A 99 7.46 -14.13 5.47
N TYR A 100 6.16 -13.91 5.66
CA TYR A 100 5.57 -12.57 5.70
C TYR A 100 5.83 -11.89 7.03
N ASN A 101 6.09 -10.58 7.01
CA ASN A 101 6.29 -9.82 8.22
C ASN A 101 4.95 -9.30 8.76
N PHE A 102 4.81 -9.31 10.08
CA PHE A 102 3.75 -8.62 10.81
C PHE A 102 4.34 -7.93 12.02
N TYR A 103 3.57 -7.04 12.64
CA TYR A 103 4.06 -6.21 13.73
C TYR A 103 3.24 -6.41 15.00
N GLU A 104 3.89 -6.38 16.15
CA GLU A 104 3.24 -6.39 17.45
C GLU A 104 3.69 -5.16 18.24
N PHE A 105 2.73 -4.31 18.61
CA PHE A 105 2.98 -3.20 19.52
C PHE A 105 2.63 -3.60 20.95
N SER A 106 3.51 -3.27 21.89
CA SER A 106 3.29 -3.47 23.32
C SER A 106 3.52 -2.17 24.09
N SER A 107 2.66 -1.91 25.08
CA SER A 107 2.77 -0.73 25.96
C SER A 107 1.99 -0.95 27.25
N GLU A 108 2.58 -0.51 28.36
CA GLU A 108 1.91 -0.44 29.68
C GLU A 108 1.04 0.82 29.84
N GLY A 109 0.97 1.69 28.81
CA GLY A 109 0.19 2.93 28.86
C GLY A 109 0.84 4.08 29.61
N LYS A 110 2.10 3.91 30.04
CA LYS A 110 2.89 4.97 30.70
C LYS A 110 3.38 5.99 29.67
N THR A 111 3.45 7.26 30.08
CA THR A 111 3.98 8.35 29.25
C THR A 111 5.16 9.04 29.93
N ILE A 112 6.03 9.62 29.13
CA ILE A 112 7.01 10.62 29.57
C ILE A 112 6.57 11.97 29.02
N SER A 113 6.86 13.05 29.75
CA SER A 113 6.49 14.39 29.33
C SER A 113 7.56 15.43 29.61
N THR A 114 7.48 16.55 28.90
CA THR A 114 8.16 17.79 29.31
C THR A 114 7.62 18.27 30.65
N ARG A 115 8.33 19.24 31.27
CA ARG A 115 7.97 19.84 32.57
C ARG A 115 7.70 21.34 32.45
N MET A 116 6.96 21.75 31.42
CA MET A 116 6.52 23.15 31.26
C MET A 116 5.38 23.45 32.24
N ALA A 117 5.33 24.68 32.74
CA ALA A 117 4.17 25.14 33.51
C ALA A 117 2.96 25.24 32.58
N CYS A 118 1.82 24.65 32.98
CA CYS A 118 0.55 24.76 32.27
C CYS A 118 -0.37 25.73 33.04
N PRO A 119 -0.52 26.98 32.60
CA PRO A 119 -1.29 28.00 33.34
C PRO A 119 -2.78 27.69 33.46
N GLN A 120 -3.31 26.88 32.53
CA GLN A 120 -4.67 26.37 32.58
C GLN A 120 -4.64 24.84 32.64
N ILE A 121 -5.32 24.25 33.62
CA ILE A 121 -5.47 22.79 33.76
C ILE A 121 -6.60 22.33 32.85
N VAL A 122 -6.44 22.50 31.54
CA VAL A 122 -7.40 21.99 30.55
C VAL A 122 -6.82 20.71 29.97
N ASN A 123 -7.21 19.58 30.54
CA ASN A 123 -6.85 18.28 29.99
C ASN A 123 -7.67 18.03 28.71
N LYS A 124 -7.00 17.95 27.58
CA LYS A 124 -7.62 17.70 26.27
C LYS A 124 -7.35 16.27 25.83
N GLU A 125 -8.33 15.67 25.17
CA GLU A 125 -8.12 14.39 24.50
C GLU A 125 -7.18 14.57 23.32
N LYS A 126 -6.04 13.88 23.37
CA LYS A 126 -5.00 13.94 22.34
C LYS A 126 -4.49 12.54 22.03
N PHE A 127 -4.17 12.30 20.78
CA PHE A 127 -3.42 11.11 20.37
C PHE A 127 -1.96 11.25 20.80
N ILE A 128 -1.54 10.39 21.72
CA ILE A 128 -0.16 10.31 22.21
C ILE A 128 0.51 9.12 21.53
N SER A 129 1.48 9.39 20.66
CA SER A 129 2.20 8.37 19.91
C SER A 129 3.33 7.78 20.75
N SER A 130 3.62 6.51 20.48
CA SER A 130 4.88 5.89 20.86
C SER A 130 5.94 6.12 19.78
N GLU A 131 7.10 5.49 19.94
CA GLU A 131 8.11 5.44 18.90
C GLU A 131 7.55 4.77 17.65
N SER A 132 7.71 5.43 16.51
CA SER A 132 7.29 4.93 15.20
C SER A 132 8.40 4.10 14.58
N ILE A 133 8.02 3.11 13.77
CA ILE A 133 8.95 2.38 12.91
C ILE A 133 8.69 2.71 11.44
N ILE A 134 9.73 2.70 10.63
CA ILE A 134 9.63 2.86 9.17
C ILE A 134 9.88 1.52 8.52
N ILE A 135 8.94 1.07 7.69
CA ILE A 135 8.96 -0.21 6.98
C ILE A 135 8.92 0.02 5.47
N THR A 136 9.23 -1.03 4.71
CA THR A 136 9.15 -1.00 3.25
C THR A 136 7.71 -0.82 2.77
N TYR A 137 7.54 -0.12 1.65
CA TYR A 137 6.27 -0.11 0.94
C TYR A 137 6.20 -1.37 0.07
N ASN A 138 5.11 -2.12 0.21
CA ASN A 138 4.81 -3.28 -0.64
C ASN A 138 3.30 -3.42 -0.75
N SER A 139 2.73 -3.02 -1.90
CA SER A 139 1.28 -3.10 -2.11
C SER A 139 0.76 -4.51 -2.33
N LYS A 140 1.62 -5.51 -2.51
CA LYS A 140 1.19 -6.91 -2.78
C LYS A 140 0.77 -7.67 -1.53
N LEU A 141 1.08 -7.14 -0.35
CA LEU A 141 0.77 -7.77 0.94
C LEU A 141 0.09 -6.76 1.88
N PRO A 142 -0.86 -7.21 2.71
CA PRO A 142 -1.42 -6.37 3.75
C PRO A 142 -0.36 -6.11 4.82
N ILE A 143 -0.31 -4.88 5.36
CA ILE A 143 0.46 -4.63 6.57
C ILE A 143 -0.43 -4.95 7.76
N VAL A 144 0.00 -5.91 8.59
CA VAL A 144 -0.74 -6.37 9.76
C VAL A 144 0.00 -5.97 11.02
N ILE A 145 -0.68 -5.26 11.93
CA ILE A 145 -0.14 -4.87 13.23
C ILE A 145 -1.14 -5.17 14.35
N TYR A 146 -0.68 -5.84 15.39
CA TYR A 146 -1.47 -6.13 16.59
C TYR A 146 -1.14 -5.14 17.69
N THR A 147 -2.17 -4.63 18.37
CA THR A 147 -2.01 -3.76 19.54
C THR A 147 -2.89 -4.24 20.69
N PRO A 148 -2.62 -3.88 21.96
CA PRO A 148 -3.59 -4.10 23.02
C PRO A 148 -4.88 -3.32 22.73
N LYS A 149 -6.00 -3.77 23.31
CA LYS A 149 -7.29 -3.08 23.17
C LYS A 149 -7.21 -1.63 23.65
N GLY A 150 -7.81 -0.72 22.88
CA GLY A 150 -7.83 0.72 23.17
C GLY A 150 -6.60 1.50 22.70
N TYR A 151 -5.66 0.85 22.01
CA TYR A 151 -4.61 1.52 21.24
C TYR A 151 -4.99 1.62 19.77
N ILE A 152 -4.43 2.60 19.09
CA ILE A 152 -4.72 2.96 17.71
C ILE A 152 -3.40 2.99 16.95
N VAL A 153 -3.41 2.55 15.70
CA VAL A 153 -2.27 2.73 14.78
C VAL A 153 -2.63 3.77 13.74
N LYS A 154 -1.84 4.85 13.69
CA LYS A 154 -1.82 5.76 12.54
C LYS A 154 -0.65 5.35 11.63
N TYR A 155 -0.70 5.79 10.38
CA TYR A 155 0.42 5.59 9.48
C TYR A 155 0.63 6.82 8.59
N LYS A 156 1.85 6.95 8.05
CA LYS A 156 2.18 7.88 6.97
C LYS A 156 2.89 7.14 5.85
N ILE A 157 2.73 7.64 4.64
CA ILE A 157 3.53 7.21 3.49
C ILE A 157 4.60 8.27 3.26
N TRP A 158 5.85 7.85 3.22
CA TRP A 158 7.00 8.68 2.88
C TRP A 158 7.41 8.41 1.44
N GLU A 159 7.87 9.45 0.75
CA GLU A 159 8.40 9.38 -0.60
C GLU A 159 9.85 9.89 -0.58
N ALA A 160 10.74 9.15 -1.22
CA ALA A 160 12.14 9.48 -1.30
C ALA A 160 12.37 10.70 -2.20
N GLY A 161 13.20 11.62 -1.73
CA GLY A 161 13.74 12.67 -2.58
C GLY A 161 14.79 12.13 -3.55
N LYS A 162 15.31 13.01 -4.40
CA LYS A 162 16.44 12.68 -5.29
C LYS A 162 17.65 12.22 -4.49
N GLU A 163 18.33 11.21 -5.00
CA GLU A 163 19.64 10.78 -4.49
C GLU A 163 20.63 11.94 -4.55
N LYS A 164 21.48 12.05 -3.53
CA LYS A 164 22.50 13.08 -3.41
C LYS A 164 23.79 12.45 -2.92
N THR A 165 24.90 12.90 -3.48
CA THR A 165 26.25 12.52 -3.04
C THR A 165 26.68 13.40 -1.87
N ALA A 166 27.22 12.79 -0.82
CA ALA A 166 27.78 13.51 0.32
C ALA A 166 29.07 14.26 -0.08
N SER A 167 29.31 15.41 0.54
CA SER A 167 30.59 16.12 0.39
C SER A 167 31.65 15.52 1.31
N VAL A 168 32.86 15.29 0.79
CA VAL A 168 34.05 14.98 1.58
C VAL A 168 34.54 16.28 2.23
N LYS A 169 34.92 16.23 3.51
CA LYS A 169 35.54 17.35 4.25
C LYS A 169 36.96 17.00 4.64
#